data_AF-I3IIG4-F1
#
_entry.id   AF-I3IIG4-F1
#
_cell.length_a   1.000
_cell.length_b   1.000
_cell.length_c   1.000
_cell.angle_alpha   90.00
_cell.angle_beta   90.00
_cell.angle_gamma   90.00
#
_symmetry.space_group_name_H-M   'P 1'
#
loop_
_entity.id
_entity.type
_entity.pdbx_description
1 polymer ?
#
loop_
_entity_poly.entity_id
_entity_poly.type
_entity_poly.pdbx_seq_one_letter_code
_entity_poly.pdbx_strand_id
1 'polypeptide(L)'
;MFSEEGRELLKYLVECALPGGIELYGKTDGVEYTFEGVMGLAPDWEDEGLTPEQERWVSACMLARTNYFGKHVEISMRSPLKDAPVSLRTTPEQEEERVFSLYEGDFFGNIFLEPPVAGVCKGERTPEQELDSILDDRVCTELDTGTTFEDPPRTFCGFILTGDCNGKNAHVINGQVYREVISVYLKPIGKKGQSDKPLKTR
;
A
#
# COMPACT_ATOMS: atom_id res chain seq x y z
N MET A 1 20.25 -7.71 18.41
CA MET A 1 19.31 -6.74 19.01
C MET A 1 18.20 -6.51 18.00
N PHE A 2 17.05 -7.14 18.19
CA PHE A 2 15.84 -6.85 17.40
C PHE A 2 15.28 -5.53 17.94
N SER A 3 15.51 -4.40 17.26
CA SER A 3 15.00 -3.09 17.73
C SER A 3 13.47 -3.03 17.63
N GLU A 4 12.85 -2.00 18.21
CA GLU A 4 11.40 -1.81 18.11
C GLU A 4 10.95 -1.59 16.67
N GLU A 5 11.71 -0.78 15.94
CA GLU A 5 11.50 -0.50 14.52
C GLU A 5 11.67 -1.78 13.68
N GLY A 6 12.66 -2.61 14.01
CA GLY A 6 12.85 -3.90 13.36
C GLY A 6 11.69 -4.87 13.61
N ARG A 7 11.06 -4.82 14.80
CA ARG A 7 9.87 -5.63 15.10
C ARG A 7 8.64 -5.12 14.36
N GLU A 8 8.43 -3.80 14.28
CA GLU A 8 7.33 -3.25 13.47
C GLU A 8 7.49 -3.61 11.99
N LEU A 9 8.71 -3.46 11.44
CA LEU A 9 8.97 -3.83 10.05
C LEU A 9 8.68 -5.32 9.82
N LEU A 10 9.15 -6.19 10.71
CA LEU A 10 8.88 -7.63 10.62
C LEU A 10 7.38 -7.93 10.73
N LYS A 11 6.65 -7.23 11.60
CA LYS A 11 5.20 -7.38 11.72
C LYS A 11 4.52 -7.09 10.38
N TYR A 12 4.78 -5.95 9.75
CA TYR A 12 4.18 -5.63 8.45
C TYR A 12 4.61 -6.60 7.35
N LEU A 13 5.86 -7.04 7.38
CA LEU A 13 6.37 -8.05 6.44
C LEU A 13 5.57 -9.36 6.55
N VAL A 14 5.38 -9.86 7.78
CA VAL A 14 4.62 -11.10 8.05
C VAL A 14 3.15 -10.93 7.68
N GLU A 15 2.51 -9.82 8.06
CA GLU A 15 1.11 -9.54 7.71
C GLU A 15 0.90 -9.49 6.18
N CYS A 16 1.87 -8.98 5.41
CA CYS A 16 1.80 -8.97 3.95
C CYS A 16 2.12 -10.34 3.33
N ALA A 17 3.14 -11.04 3.82
CA ALA A 17 3.64 -12.27 3.21
C ALA A 17 2.78 -13.50 3.53
N LEU A 18 2.52 -13.75 4.81
CA LEU A 18 1.87 -14.98 5.25
C LEU A 18 0.34 -14.83 5.30
N PRO A 19 -0.42 -15.91 5.06
CA PRO A 19 -1.88 -15.87 5.16
C PRO A 19 -2.32 -15.89 6.62
N GLY A 20 -3.57 -15.45 6.86
CA GLY A 20 -4.21 -15.60 8.17
C GLY A 20 -4.18 -17.04 8.68
N GLY A 21 -3.91 -17.20 9.98
CA GLY A 21 -3.77 -18.50 10.63
C GLY A 21 -2.35 -19.08 10.62
N ILE A 22 -1.38 -18.42 9.98
CA ILE A 22 0.04 -18.73 10.09
C ILE A 22 0.71 -17.70 10.99
N GLU A 23 1.53 -18.17 11.94
CA GLU A 23 2.24 -17.33 12.90
C GLU A 23 3.75 -17.58 12.83
N LEU A 24 4.52 -16.49 12.81
CA LEU A 24 5.97 -16.53 12.95
C LEU A 24 6.35 -16.19 14.39
N TYR A 25 7.15 -17.06 15.00
CA TYR A 25 7.65 -16.88 16.36
C TYR A 25 9.11 -16.43 16.34
N GLY A 26 9.43 -15.40 17.12
CA GLY A 26 10.78 -14.90 17.31
C GLY A 26 11.12 -14.75 18.79
N LYS A 27 12.38 -14.99 19.14
CA LYS A 27 12.89 -14.76 20.51
C LYS A 27 14.14 -13.89 20.49
N THR A 28 14.09 -12.76 21.18
CA THR A 28 15.26 -11.90 21.41
C THR A 28 15.33 -11.54 22.89
N ASP A 29 16.52 -11.58 23.47
CA ASP A 29 16.76 -11.16 24.86
C ASP A 29 15.83 -11.84 25.89
N GLY A 30 15.44 -13.08 25.61
CA GLY A 30 14.54 -13.87 26.45
C GLY A 30 13.05 -13.58 26.30
N VAL A 31 12.67 -12.57 25.51
CA VAL A 31 11.27 -12.22 25.20
C VAL A 31 10.85 -12.89 23.90
N GLU A 32 9.68 -13.53 23.95
CA GLU A 32 9.04 -14.15 22.78
C GLU A 32 8.06 -13.16 22.13
N TYR A 33 8.09 -13.13 20.81
CA TYR A 33 7.24 -12.29 19.96
C TYR A 33 6.56 -13.19 18.94
N THR A 34 5.29 -12.89 18.67
CA THR A 34 4.48 -13.57 17.66
C THR A 34 4.03 -12.55 16.63
N PHE A 35 4.10 -12.94 15.36
CA PHE A 35 3.67 -12.14 14.22
C PHE A 35 2.68 -12.98 13.41
N GLU A 36 1.45 -12.50 13.25
CA GLU A 36 0.38 -13.21 12.53
C GLU A 36 0.34 -12.77 11.06
N GLY A 37 0.20 -13.72 10.15
CA GLY A 37 -0.07 -13.46 8.74
C GLY A 37 -1.47 -12.89 8.51
N VAL A 38 -1.67 -12.21 7.39
CA VAL A 38 -2.98 -11.66 7.01
C VAL A 38 -3.24 -11.86 5.52
N MET A 39 -2.41 -11.25 4.67
CA MET A 39 -2.68 -11.11 3.24
C MET A 39 -2.30 -12.36 2.44
N GLY A 40 -1.28 -13.12 2.84
CA GLY A 40 -0.87 -14.32 2.11
C GLY A 40 -0.34 -14.04 0.70
N LEU A 41 0.45 -12.98 0.51
CA LEU A 41 1.03 -12.63 -0.80
C LEU A 41 2.27 -13.46 -1.16
N ALA A 42 2.85 -14.15 -0.18
CA ALA A 42 3.98 -15.06 -0.33
C ALA A 42 3.83 -16.23 0.67
N PRO A 43 2.81 -17.08 0.50
CA PRO A 43 2.49 -18.12 1.47
C PRO A 43 3.63 -19.15 1.63
N ASP A 44 4.37 -19.43 0.55
CA ASP A 44 5.48 -20.39 0.57
C ASP A 44 6.71 -19.88 1.36
N TRP A 45 6.70 -18.61 1.81
CA TRP A 45 7.77 -18.05 2.63
C TRP A 45 7.93 -18.75 3.99
N GLU A 46 6.94 -19.53 4.42
CA GLU A 46 7.05 -20.40 5.60
C GLU A 46 8.15 -21.46 5.43
N ASP A 47 8.35 -21.98 4.22
CA ASP A 47 9.22 -23.12 3.93
C ASP A 47 10.44 -22.74 3.07
N GLU A 48 10.33 -21.71 2.22
CA GLU A 48 11.37 -21.31 1.28
C GLU A 48 11.59 -19.79 1.18
N GLY A 49 12.70 -19.39 0.55
CA GLY A 49 12.99 -17.97 0.33
C GLY A 49 12.02 -17.35 -0.67
N LEU A 50 11.78 -16.03 -0.54
CA LEU A 50 10.92 -15.30 -1.46
C LEU A 50 11.44 -15.39 -2.90
N THR A 51 10.55 -15.70 -3.83
CA THR A 51 10.81 -15.52 -5.26
C THR A 51 10.76 -14.02 -5.62
N PRO A 52 11.37 -13.59 -6.74
CA PRO A 52 11.31 -12.19 -7.17
C PRO A 52 9.89 -11.65 -7.39
N GLU A 53 8.92 -12.50 -7.69
CA GLU A 53 7.51 -12.11 -7.81
C GLU A 53 6.89 -11.87 -6.43
N GLN A 54 7.09 -12.80 -5.50
CA GLN A 54 6.66 -12.67 -4.11
C GLN A 54 7.27 -11.44 -3.43
N GLU A 55 8.57 -11.19 -3.64
CA GLU A 55 9.24 -9.97 -3.17
C GLU A 55 8.51 -8.71 -3.63
N ARG A 56 8.05 -8.65 -4.88
CA ARG A 56 7.36 -7.47 -5.42
C ARG A 56 5.95 -7.32 -4.88
N TRP A 57 5.20 -8.40 -4.72
CA TRP A 57 3.88 -8.35 -4.09
C TRP A 57 3.97 -7.87 -2.63
N VAL A 58 4.90 -8.45 -1.87
CA VAL A 58 5.14 -8.07 -0.48
C VAL A 58 5.61 -6.61 -0.41
N SER A 59 6.51 -6.20 -1.30
CA SER A 59 6.93 -4.80 -1.42
C SER A 59 5.75 -3.86 -1.66
N ALA A 60 4.90 -4.15 -2.65
CA ALA A 60 3.73 -3.35 -2.96
C ALA A 60 2.79 -3.21 -1.75
N CYS A 61 2.59 -4.29 -0.98
CA CYS A 61 1.76 -4.27 0.23
C CYS A 61 2.38 -3.40 1.34
N MET A 62 3.68 -3.52 1.58
CA MET A 62 4.36 -2.69 2.58
C MET A 62 4.33 -1.20 2.20
N LEU A 63 4.52 -0.89 0.92
CA LEU A 63 4.43 0.47 0.40
C LEU A 63 3.00 1.04 0.52
N ALA A 64 1.98 0.27 0.15
CA ALA A 64 0.57 0.66 0.30
C ALA A 64 0.21 1.01 1.74
N ARG A 65 0.74 0.24 2.71
CA ARG A 65 0.50 0.43 4.14
C ARG A 65 1.33 1.54 4.77
N THR A 66 2.35 2.04 4.09
CA THR A 66 3.18 3.13 4.59
C THR A 66 2.33 4.38 4.77
N ASN A 67 2.49 5.06 5.90
CA ASN A 67 1.81 6.31 6.21
C ASN A 67 2.83 7.30 6.78
N TYR A 68 2.98 8.46 6.13
CA TYR A 68 3.95 9.48 6.53
C TYR A 68 3.77 9.96 7.98
N PHE A 69 2.54 10.02 8.47
CA PHE A 69 2.22 10.49 9.82
C PHE A 69 2.18 9.37 10.87
N GLY A 70 2.54 8.14 10.51
CA GLY A 70 2.46 6.97 11.40
C GLY A 70 1.03 6.59 11.79
N LYS A 71 0.02 7.07 11.04
CA LYS A 71 -1.38 6.77 11.31
C LYS A 71 -1.80 5.45 10.69
N HIS A 72 -2.62 4.70 11.43
CA HIS A 72 -3.32 3.54 10.87
C HIS A 72 -4.61 4.02 10.17
N VAL A 73 -4.61 3.95 8.83
CA VAL A 73 -5.78 4.25 7.99
C VAL A 73 -6.25 2.93 7.38
N GLU A 74 -7.54 2.66 7.48
CA GLU A 74 -8.13 1.49 6.82
C GLU A 74 -8.10 1.70 5.30
N ILE A 75 -7.55 0.72 4.57
CA ILE A 75 -7.37 0.76 3.12
C ILE A 75 -7.93 -0.51 2.48
N SER A 76 -8.43 -0.38 1.26
CA SER A 76 -8.77 -1.51 0.39
C SER A 76 -7.65 -1.70 -0.62
N MET A 77 -7.03 -2.88 -0.61
CA MET A 77 -5.93 -3.25 -1.49
C MET A 77 -6.43 -4.21 -2.56
N ARG A 78 -6.24 -3.84 -3.83
CA ARG A 78 -6.79 -4.57 -4.98
C ARG A 78 -5.73 -4.78 -6.04
N SER A 79 -5.89 -5.81 -6.85
CA SER A 79 -5.12 -5.94 -8.08
C SER A 79 -6.03 -6.27 -9.26
N PRO A 80 -5.82 -5.62 -10.43
CA PRO A 80 -6.55 -5.96 -11.65
C PRO A 80 -6.04 -7.23 -12.33
N LEU A 81 -4.93 -7.81 -11.86
CA LEU A 81 -4.36 -9.02 -12.45
C LEU A 81 -5.21 -10.25 -12.14
N LYS A 82 -5.52 -11.03 -13.18
CA LYS A 82 -6.32 -12.26 -13.07
C LYS A 82 -5.64 -13.32 -12.18
N ASP A 83 -4.32 -13.35 -12.22
CA ASP A 83 -3.44 -14.25 -11.49
C ASP A 83 -2.92 -13.67 -10.17
N ALA A 84 -3.34 -12.46 -9.78
CA ALA A 84 -3.01 -11.91 -8.46
C ALA A 84 -3.41 -12.85 -7.32
N PRO A 85 -2.72 -12.80 -6.16
CA PRO A 85 -3.14 -13.47 -4.93
C PRO A 85 -4.63 -13.25 -4.63
N VAL A 86 -5.31 -14.29 -4.13
CA VAL A 86 -6.78 -14.27 -3.94
C VAL A 86 -7.22 -13.15 -3.00
N SER A 87 -6.39 -12.79 -2.01
CA SER A 87 -6.62 -11.70 -1.07
C SER A 87 -6.66 -10.30 -1.70
N LEU A 88 -6.12 -10.13 -2.91
CA LEU A 88 -6.16 -8.86 -3.66
C LEU A 88 -7.26 -8.84 -4.73
N ARG A 89 -8.03 -9.93 -4.86
CA ARG A 89 -9.11 -10.01 -5.84
C ARG A 89 -10.38 -9.44 -5.20
N THR A 90 -10.96 -8.46 -5.87
CA THR A 90 -12.29 -7.95 -5.52
C THR A 90 -13.28 -8.27 -6.64
N THR A 91 -14.58 -8.21 -6.35
CA THR A 91 -15.62 -8.21 -7.38
C THR A 91 -16.47 -6.95 -7.26
N PRO A 92 -16.92 -6.34 -8.38
CA PRO A 92 -17.69 -5.09 -8.38
C PRO A 92 -18.98 -5.09 -7.54
N GLU A 93 -19.46 -6.27 -7.18
CA GLU A 93 -20.65 -6.46 -6.38
C GLU A 93 -20.38 -6.38 -4.86
N GLN A 94 -19.10 -6.48 -4.45
CA GLN A 94 -18.69 -6.46 -3.05
C GLN A 94 -18.95 -5.10 -2.40
N GLU A 95 -19.41 -5.14 -1.15
CA GLU A 95 -19.64 -3.96 -0.32
C GLU A 95 -18.37 -3.11 -0.17
N GLU A 96 -17.21 -3.77 -0.11
CA GLU A 96 -15.89 -3.13 -0.06
C GLU A 96 -15.69 -2.11 -1.19
N GLU A 97 -15.99 -2.45 -2.45
CA GLU A 97 -15.79 -1.52 -3.57
C GLU A 97 -16.66 -0.26 -3.44
N ARG A 98 -17.85 -0.40 -2.84
CA ARG A 98 -18.77 0.75 -2.64
C ARG A 98 -18.31 1.62 -1.49
N VAL A 99 -17.80 1.02 -0.42
CA VAL A 99 -17.31 1.72 0.77
C VAL A 99 -15.98 2.41 0.50
N PHE A 100 -15.06 1.73 -0.18
CA PHE A 100 -13.73 2.23 -0.55
C PHE A 100 -13.75 2.66 -2.02
N SER A 101 -14.24 3.89 -2.25
CA SER A 101 -14.49 4.44 -3.58
C SER A 101 -13.52 5.56 -3.99
N LEU A 102 -12.66 6.02 -3.08
CA LEU A 102 -11.65 7.03 -3.40
C LEU A 102 -10.34 6.35 -3.80
N TYR A 103 -9.97 6.43 -5.07
CA TYR A 103 -8.74 5.83 -5.57
C TYR A 103 -7.51 6.66 -5.11
N GLU A 104 -6.66 6.05 -4.30
CA GLU A 104 -5.42 6.69 -3.83
C GLU A 104 -4.35 6.65 -4.93
N GLY A 105 -4.02 5.46 -5.39
CA GLY A 105 -2.97 5.24 -6.39
C GLY A 105 -2.52 3.79 -6.39
N ASP A 106 -1.50 3.49 -7.20
CA ASP A 106 -0.93 2.17 -7.25
C ASP A 106 0.48 2.14 -6.68
N PHE A 107 0.73 1.14 -5.84
CA PHE A 107 2.00 0.90 -5.17
C PHE A 107 2.66 -0.35 -5.77
N PHE A 108 3.96 -0.24 -6.05
CA PHE A 108 4.73 -1.31 -6.70
C PHE A 108 6.23 -1.12 -6.46
N GLY A 109 7.02 -2.17 -6.68
CA GLY A 109 8.46 -2.09 -6.55
C GLY A 109 9.08 -3.39 -6.05
N ASN A 110 10.33 -3.30 -5.62
CA ASN A 110 11.01 -4.37 -4.90
C ASN A 110 11.95 -3.75 -3.86
N ILE A 111 11.56 -3.78 -2.59
CA ILE A 111 12.33 -3.24 -1.47
C ILE A 111 13.44 -4.18 -0.99
N PHE A 112 13.52 -5.40 -1.53
CA PHE A 112 14.56 -6.40 -1.23
C PHE A 112 15.81 -6.23 -2.10
N LEU A 113 15.75 -5.38 -3.14
CA LEU A 113 16.90 -5.04 -3.97
C LEU A 113 17.85 -4.06 -3.24
N GLU A 114 19.09 -4.00 -3.73
CA GLU A 114 20.09 -3.01 -3.32
C GLU A 114 20.55 -2.19 -4.56
N PRO A 115 20.18 -0.90 -4.67
CA PRO A 115 19.29 -0.16 -3.77
C PRO A 115 17.81 -0.59 -3.90
N PRO A 116 16.98 -0.38 -2.86
CA PRO A 116 15.57 -0.72 -2.89
C PRO A 116 14.81 0.13 -3.90
N VAL A 117 13.81 -0.46 -4.56
CA VAL A 117 12.93 0.24 -5.50
C VAL A 117 11.53 0.33 -4.89
N ALA A 118 11.08 1.56 -4.62
CA ALA A 118 9.74 1.87 -4.13
C ALA A 118 9.06 2.85 -5.10
N GLY A 119 8.04 2.38 -5.81
CA GLY A 119 7.33 3.12 -6.83
C GLY A 119 5.87 3.38 -6.46
N VAL A 120 5.36 4.51 -6.93
CA VAL A 120 3.96 4.88 -6.80
C VAL A 120 3.50 5.71 -8.00
N CYS A 121 2.28 5.48 -8.46
CA CYS A 121 1.56 6.43 -9.30
C CYS A 121 0.36 6.99 -8.53
N LYS A 122 -0.08 8.19 -8.88
CA LYS A 122 -1.25 8.84 -8.29
C LYS A 122 -2.51 8.43 -9.04
N GLY A 123 -3.53 8.02 -8.30
CA GLY A 123 -4.83 7.67 -8.86
C GLY A 123 -5.60 8.89 -9.37
N GLU A 124 -6.37 8.71 -10.44
CA GLU A 124 -7.25 9.76 -10.97
C GLU A 124 -8.42 10.02 -10.01
N ARG A 125 -8.68 11.30 -9.72
CA ARG A 125 -9.73 11.75 -8.80
C ARG A 125 -10.47 12.94 -9.38
N THR A 126 -11.77 13.02 -9.11
CA THR A 126 -12.58 14.22 -9.40
C THR A 126 -12.16 15.40 -8.51
N PRO A 127 -12.43 16.66 -8.92
CA PRO A 127 -12.18 17.83 -8.07
C PRO A 127 -12.84 17.74 -6.69
N GLU A 128 -13.99 17.06 -6.57
CA GLU A 128 -14.66 16.82 -5.30
C GLU A 128 -13.90 15.83 -4.42
N GLN A 129 -13.38 14.75 -5.02
CA GLN A 129 -12.59 13.72 -4.34
C GLN A 129 -11.23 14.22 -3.86
N GLU A 130 -10.57 15.10 -4.61
CA GLU A 130 -9.30 15.73 -4.21
C GLU A 130 -9.43 16.61 -2.95
N LEU A 131 -10.66 16.93 -2.55
CA LEU A 131 -10.95 17.71 -1.34
C LEU A 131 -11.38 16.82 -0.15
N ASP A 132 -11.39 15.49 -0.30
CA ASP A 132 -11.73 14.59 0.78
C ASP A 132 -10.63 14.59 1.84
N SER A 133 -11.02 14.78 3.11
CA SER A 133 -10.05 14.97 4.20
C SER A 133 -9.29 13.70 4.57
N ILE A 134 -9.63 12.53 4.04
CA ILE A 134 -8.81 11.32 4.20
C ILE A 134 -7.44 11.46 3.52
N LEU A 135 -7.33 12.29 2.47
CA LEU A 135 -6.08 12.53 1.74
C LEU A 135 -5.08 13.34 2.58
N ASP A 136 -5.54 14.14 3.55
CA ASP A 136 -4.68 14.83 4.53
C ASP A 136 -3.84 13.81 5.33
N ASP A 137 -4.33 12.59 5.49
CA ASP A 137 -3.67 11.51 6.23
C ASP A 137 -2.95 10.51 5.31
N ARG A 138 -3.11 10.60 3.99
CA ARG A 138 -2.59 9.66 2.98
C ARG A 138 -1.79 10.38 1.89
N VAL A 139 -0.65 10.93 2.27
CA VAL A 139 0.19 11.79 1.40
C VAL A 139 1.26 11.04 0.61
N CYS A 140 1.34 9.71 0.70
CA CYS A 140 2.41 8.93 0.03
C CYS A 140 2.30 8.90 -1.51
N THR A 141 1.19 9.39 -2.09
CA THR A 141 1.04 9.61 -3.54
C THR A 141 1.30 11.05 -3.97
N GLU A 142 1.50 11.96 -3.01
CA GLU A 142 1.67 13.38 -3.29
C GLU A 142 3.16 13.72 -3.41
N LEU A 143 3.50 14.52 -4.42
CA LEU A 143 4.86 15.02 -4.67
C LEU A 143 5.37 15.81 -3.47
N ASP A 144 6.56 15.47 -2.99
CA ASP A 144 7.26 16.29 -2.01
C ASP A 144 7.92 17.48 -2.71
N THR A 145 7.30 18.65 -2.61
CA THR A 145 7.84 19.89 -3.17
C THR A 145 8.86 20.57 -2.25
N GLY A 146 9.08 20.02 -1.04
CA GLY A 146 9.97 20.58 -0.02
C GLY A 146 11.43 20.12 -0.15
N THR A 147 11.67 19.01 -0.84
CA THR A 147 13.01 18.50 -1.14
C THR A 147 13.48 18.94 -2.53
N THR A 148 14.79 19.00 -2.75
CA THR A 148 15.38 19.32 -4.08
C THR A 148 14.68 18.51 -5.16
N PHE A 149 14.36 19.12 -6.32
CA PHE A 149 13.77 18.42 -7.47
C PHE A 149 14.61 17.18 -7.84
N GLU A 150 14.25 16.03 -7.26
CA GLU A 150 14.87 14.75 -7.57
C GLU A 150 14.40 14.29 -8.94
N ASP A 151 15.31 13.70 -9.71
CA ASP A 151 15.00 12.99 -10.95
C ASP A 151 15.33 11.51 -10.72
N PRO A 152 14.34 10.62 -10.56
CA PRO A 152 12.89 10.86 -10.70
C PRO A 152 12.25 11.55 -9.45
N PRO A 153 11.08 12.19 -9.61
CA PRO A 153 10.40 12.90 -8.52
C PRO A 153 9.99 11.96 -7.37
N ARG A 154 10.00 12.49 -6.14
CA ARG A 154 9.71 11.73 -4.90
C ARG A 154 8.41 12.16 -4.25
N THR A 155 7.69 11.23 -3.63
CA THR A 155 6.56 11.58 -2.76
C THR A 155 7.02 11.93 -1.35
N PHE A 156 6.11 12.42 -0.49
CA PHE A 156 6.39 12.64 0.94
C PHE A 156 6.95 11.40 1.66
N CYS A 157 6.67 10.20 1.14
CA CYS A 157 7.16 8.94 1.70
C CYS A 157 8.47 8.46 1.05
N GLY A 158 9.08 9.26 0.18
CA GLY A 158 10.33 8.94 -0.52
C GLY A 158 10.15 7.98 -1.70
N PHE A 159 8.91 7.70 -2.12
CA PHE A 159 8.65 6.78 -3.23
C PHE A 159 8.86 7.49 -4.56
N ILE A 160 9.33 6.75 -5.57
CA ILE A 160 9.47 7.23 -6.95
C ILE A 160 8.06 7.46 -7.50
N LEU A 161 7.71 8.71 -7.77
CA LEU A 161 6.43 9.09 -8.35
C LEU A 161 6.51 8.99 -9.88
N THR A 162 5.76 8.08 -10.48
CA THR A 162 5.76 7.85 -11.95
C THR A 162 4.71 8.65 -12.71
N GLY A 163 3.85 9.39 -12.00
CA GLY A 163 2.79 10.22 -12.57
C GLY A 163 1.40 9.65 -12.32
N ASP A 164 0.51 9.75 -13.31
CA ASP A 164 -0.87 9.27 -13.28
C ASP A 164 -0.92 7.75 -13.53
N CYS A 165 -1.71 7.02 -12.73
CA CYS A 165 -1.83 5.56 -12.84
C CYS A 165 -2.45 5.06 -14.16
N ASN A 166 -3.22 5.90 -14.87
CA ASN A 166 -3.73 5.60 -16.20
C ASN A 166 -2.69 5.86 -17.31
N GLY A 167 -1.50 6.37 -16.95
CA GLY A 167 -0.41 6.64 -17.86
C GLY A 167 0.24 5.37 -18.41
N LYS A 168 0.69 5.42 -19.67
CA LYS A 168 1.34 4.28 -20.36
C LYS A 168 2.54 3.68 -19.62
N ASN A 169 3.25 4.50 -18.84
CA ASN A 169 4.45 4.12 -18.10
C ASN A 169 4.26 4.19 -16.58
N ALA A 170 3.01 4.14 -16.09
CA ALA A 170 2.68 4.29 -14.67
C ALA A 170 3.43 3.31 -13.77
N HIS A 171 3.69 2.08 -14.24
CA HIS A 171 4.37 1.03 -13.46
C HIS A 171 5.76 0.70 -14.02
N VAL A 172 6.45 1.70 -14.58
CA VAL A 172 7.79 1.54 -15.19
C VAL A 172 8.82 2.39 -14.47
N ILE A 173 9.87 1.74 -13.95
CA ILE A 173 11.03 2.42 -13.33
C ILE A 173 12.30 1.88 -13.98
N ASN A 174 13.15 2.77 -14.48
CA ASN A 174 14.43 2.42 -15.14
C ASN A 174 14.27 1.37 -16.27
N GLY A 175 13.15 1.41 -17.00
CA GLY A 175 12.83 0.46 -18.08
C GLY A 175 12.30 -0.90 -17.61
N GLN A 176 12.32 -1.18 -16.29
CA GLN A 176 11.67 -2.36 -15.73
C GLN A 176 10.17 -2.10 -15.57
N VAL A 177 9.35 -3.00 -16.11
CA VAL A 177 7.90 -3.02 -15.90
C VAL A 177 7.59 -3.84 -14.65
N TYR A 178 6.83 -3.27 -13.73
CA TYR A 178 6.31 -3.98 -12.55
C TYR A 178 4.86 -4.39 -12.83
N ARG A 179 4.54 -5.67 -12.60
CA ARG A 179 3.18 -6.19 -12.78
C ARG A 179 2.49 -6.41 -11.44
N GLU A 180 3.27 -6.72 -10.42
CA GLU A 180 2.85 -6.95 -9.04
C GLU A 180 2.49 -5.59 -8.40
N VAL A 181 1.33 -5.09 -8.79
CA VAL A 181 0.82 -3.76 -8.49
C VAL A 181 -0.39 -3.89 -7.57
N ILE A 182 -0.39 -3.11 -6.49
CA ILE A 182 -1.53 -2.99 -5.57
C ILE A 182 -2.15 -1.60 -5.72
N SER A 183 -3.37 -1.57 -6.24
CA SER A 183 -4.22 -0.39 -6.28
C SER A 183 -4.88 -0.19 -4.92
N VAL A 184 -4.71 0.99 -4.35
CA VAL A 184 -5.24 1.34 -3.03
C VAL A 184 -6.47 2.23 -3.17
N TYR A 185 -7.54 1.87 -2.46
CA TYR A 185 -8.76 2.65 -2.35
C TYR A 185 -9.04 2.99 -0.89
N LEU A 186 -9.49 4.21 -0.67
CA LEU A 186 -9.78 4.79 0.64
C LEU A 186 -11.29 4.92 0.82
N LYS A 187 -11.72 4.82 2.08
CA LYS A 187 -13.07 5.16 2.50
C LYS A 187 -13.19 6.68 2.58
N PRO A 188 -13.99 7.33 1.72
CA PRO A 188 -14.16 8.78 1.78
C PRO A 188 -14.77 9.19 3.12
N ILE A 189 -14.31 10.32 3.68
CA ILE A 189 -14.85 10.89 4.93
C ILE A 189 -15.49 12.26 4.70
N GLY A 190 -15.40 12.81 3.49
CA GLY A 190 -15.92 14.12 3.12
C GLY A 190 -14.96 15.27 3.44
N LYS A 191 -15.40 16.49 3.11
CA LYS A 191 -14.61 17.71 3.30
C LYS A 191 -14.59 18.11 4.78
N LYS A 192 -13.41 18.50 5.26
CA LYS A 192 -13.23 19.08 6.61
C LYS A 192 -14.17 20.27 6.80
N GLY A 193 -15.09 20.18 7.77
CA GLY A 193 -16.07 21.24 8.09
C GLY A 193 -17.45 21.10 7.43
N GLN A 194 -17.68 20.08 6.60
CA GLN A 194 -19.01 19.73 6.12
C GLN A 194 -19.60 18.67 7.07
N SER A 195 -20.18 19.11 8.18
CA SER A 195 -20.98 18.23 9.03
C SER A 195 -22.10 17.61 8.21
N ASP A 196 -22.26 16.29 8.29
CA ASP A 196 -23.40 15.57 7.73
C ASP A 196 -24.69 16.26 8.16
N LYS A 197 -25.30 17.01 7.23
CA LYS A 197 -26.70 17.42 7.43
C LYS A 197 -27.53 16.15 7.24
N PRO A 198 -28.27 15.70 8.26
CA PRO A 198 -29.10 14.52 8.11
C PRO A 198 -30.06 14.73 6.94
N LEU A 199 -30.18 13.70 6.07
CA LEU A 199 -31.17 13.68 5.02
C LEU A 199 -32.53 14.02 5.62
N LYS A 200 -33.11 15.15 5.21
CA LYS A 200 -34.50 15.46 5.51
C LYS A 200 -35.35 14.47 4.74
N THR A 201 -35.93 13.50 5.45
CA THR A 201 -37.08 12.72 4.98
C THR A 201 -38.20 13.68 4.59
N ARG A 202 -38.71 13.51 3.37
CA ARG A 202 -39.90 14.23 2.86
C ARG A 202 -41.17 13.67 3.49
#